data_AF-A0A1E4XJB9-F1
#
_entry.id   AF-A0A1E4XJB9-F1
#
_cell.length_a   1.000
_cell.length_b   1.000
_cell.length_c   1.000
_cell.angle_alpha   90.00
_cell.angle_beta   90.00
_cell.angle_gamma   90.00
#
_symmetry.space_group_name_H-M   'P 1'
#
loop_
_entity.id
_entity.type
_entity.pdbx_description
1 polymer ?
#
loop_
_entity_poly.entity_id
_entity_poly.type
_entity_poly.pdbx_seq_one_letter_code
_entity_poly.pdbx_strand_id
1 'polypeptide(L)'
;MTNLQGLPSSISASVGTPGKARNVPADVECIQRLFNLITPTSGSHLVVDGKCGALLVQRISEYQSNCLNVSKPDAVIDPQGRTFNRLVADARKASPETQAAEPDRQPWLTEPACDGAVTLTDSDFQRAATALGNAVSVNIIKAFATVESGGRSGFGPAKMPVIAYEGHLFRKYTERKYDRSHPLLSYPYVEKAGPQWRANNKNQTTAWATLVAAYRLDPAAALMSTSWGMFQIMGFNFAACGYTTVFDFVTAMKTNAGCQLKAFVGFCSKNPALVKAIKNKDYVGMAARYNGADYGDYDKRIQTAFEALERKK
;
A
#
# COMPACT_ATOMS: atom_id res chain seq x y z
N MET A 1 20.48 -14.37 17.53
CA MET A 1 19.60 -13.37 16.88
C MET A 1 20.42 -12.65 15.84
N THR A 2 20.38 -13.11 14.59
CA THR A 2 21.12 -12.50 13.49
C THR A 2 20.29 -11.33 12.96
N ASN A 3 20.67 -10.14 13.39
CA ASN A 3 20.10 -8.84 12.99
C ASN A 3 20.33 -8.60 11.49
N LEU A 4 19.41 -7.94 10.80
CA LEU A 4 19.50 -7.59 9.37
C LEU A 4 20.59 -6.54 9.08
N GLN A 5 21.15 -5.90 10.10
CA GLN A 5 22.28 -4.98 9.96
C GLN A 5 23.50 -5.69 9.35
N GLY A 6 23.74 -5.45 8.05
CA GLY A 6 24.96 -5.85 7.35
C GLY A 6 24.80 -6.85 6.22
N LEU A 7 23.57 -7.24 5.81
CA LEU A 7 23.42 -8.04 4.59
C LEU A 7 23.75 -7.19 3.35
N PRO A 8 24.69 -7.64 2.49
CA PRO A 8 25.15 -6.84 1.37
C PRO A 8 24.05 -6.68 0.31
N SER A 9 24.02 -5.52 -0.36
CA SER A 9 23.07 -5.21 -1.45
C SER A 9 23.29 -6.08 -2.69
N SER A 10 24.39 -6.82 -2.74
CA SER A 10 24.74 -7.79 -3.79
C SER A 10 25.81 -8.77 -3.28
N ILE A 11 25.99 -9.89 -3.98
CA ILE A 11 27.16 -10.76 -3.86
C ILE A 11 28.21 -10.36 -4.91
N SER A 12 29.50 -10.53 -4.60
CA SER A 12 30.59 -10.14 -5.50
C SER A 12 30.82 -11.11 -6.67
N ALA A 13 30.43 -12.38 -6.49
CA ALA A 13 30.53 -13.42 -7.50
C ALA A 13 29.45 -14.50 -7.31
N SER A 14 29.34 -15.41 -8.28
CA SER A 14 28.34 -16.48 -8.24
C SER A 14 28.60 -17.48 -7.10
N VAL A 15 27.52 -17.96 -6.49
CA VAL A 15 27.51 -18.95 -5.39
C VAL A 15 26.65 -20.15 -5.78
N GLY A 16 27.17 -21.37 -5.62
CA GLY A 16 26.45 -22.58 -5.99
C GLY A 16 27.34 -23.74 -6.41
N THR A 17 26.83 -24.60 -7.30
CA THR A 17 27.49 -25.83 -7.76
C THR A 17 29.00 -25.66 -8.01
N PRO A 18 29.88 -26.44 -7.34
CA PRO A 18 31.32 -26.44 -7.58
C PRO A 18 31.65 -26.63 -9.06
N GLY A 19 32.55 -25.80 -9.59
CA GLY A 19 32.91 -25.79 -11.02
C GLY A 19 31.97 -24.97 -11.92
N LYS A 20 30.80 -24.53 -11.43
CA LYS A 20 29.91 -23.58 -12.13
C LYS A 20 29.89 -22.20 -11.47
N ALA A 21 30.17 -22.14 -10.17
CA ALA A 21 30.16 -20.91 -9.38
C ALA A 21 31.55 -20.61 -8.79
N ARG A 22 31.84 -19.32 -8.55
CA ARG A 22 33.12 -18.88 -7.98
C ARG A 22 33.24 -19.20 -6.48
N ASN A 23 32.12 -19.19 -5.76
CA ASN A 23 32.03 -19.54 -4.34
C ASN A 23 33.02 -18.75 -3.45
N VAL A 24 33.03 -17.43 -3.60
CA VAL A 24 33.78 -16.55 -2.70
C VAL A 24 33.22 -16.72 -1.28
N PRO A 25 34.06 -17.01 -0.25
CA PRO A 25 33.56 -17.35 1.09
C PRO A 25 32.56 -16.35 1.69
N ALA A 26 32.82 -15.05 1.55
CA ALA A 26 31.91 -14.00 2.03
C ALA A 26 30.53 -14.03 1.33
N ASP A 27 30.49 -14.30 0.03
CA ASP A 27 29.25 -14.43 -0.73
C ASP A 27 28.49 -15.70 -0.32
N VAL A 28 29.22 -16.80 -0.07
CA VAL A 28 28.64 -18.04 0.42
C VAL A 28 28.01 -17.86 1.81
N GLU A 29 28.70 -17.19 2.74
CA GLU A 29 28.13 -16.85 4.05
C GLU A 29 26.88 -15.98 3.93
N CYS A 30 26.86 -15.01 3.01
CA CYS A 30 25.69 -14.19 2.73
C CYS A 30 24.50 -15.06 2.31
N ILE A 31 24.69 -15.96 1.34
CA ILE A 31 23.61 -16.85 0.87
C ILE A 31 23.15 -17.82 1.96
N GLN A 32 24.08 -18.39 2.75
CA GLN A 32 23.73 -19.25 3.89
C GLN A 32 22.86 -18.52 4.91
N ARG A 33 23.21 -17.27 5.25
CA ARG A 33 22.41 -16.42 6.15
C ARG A 33 21.02 -16.13 5.58
N LEU A 34 20.92 -15.78 4.30
CA LEU A 34 19.63 -15.52 3.64
C LEU A 34 18.72 -16.76 3.65
N PHE A 35 19.25 -17.94 3.34
CA PHE A 35 18.47 -19.18 3.41
C PHE A 35 18.04 -19.52 4.84
N ASN A 36 18.90 -19.30 5.82
CA ASN A 36 18.55 -19.51 7.22
C ASN A 36 17.41 -18.59 7.68
N LEU A 37 17.35 -17.34 7.18
CA LEU A 37 16.25 -16.43 7.49
C LEU A 37 14.89 -16.92 6.97
N ILE A 38 14.86 -17.60 5.82
CA ILE A 38 13.61 -18.13 5.25
C ILE A 38 13.32 -19.59 5.62
N THR A 39 14.24 -20.24 6.35
CA THR A 39 14.06 -21.61 6.82
C THR A 39 13.21 -21.57 8.10
N PRO A 40 12.08 -22.30 8.17
CA PRO A 40 11.30 -22.37 9.40
C PRO A 40 12.10 -22.92 10.58
N THR A 41 11.73 -22.58 11.81
CA THR A 41 12.41 -23.04 13.04
C THR A 41 12.49 -24.57 13.14
N SER A 42 11.50 -25.29 12.61
CA SER A 42 11.46 -26.76 12.55
C SER A 42 12.33 -27.36 11.43
N GLY A 43 12.93 -26.53 10.58
CA GLY A 43 13.80 -26.95 9.47
C GLY A 43 15.29 -26.95 9.82
N SER A 44 16.06 -27.80 9.14
CA SER A 44 17.51 -27.85 9.32
C SER A 44 18.17 -26.59 8.79
N HIS A 45 18.85 -25.82 9.64
CA HIS A 45 19.55 -24.61 9.23
C HIS A 45 20.91 -24.95 8.62
N LEU A 46 21.34 -24.16 7.62
CA LEU A 46 22.68 -24.22 7.07
C LEU A 46 23.68 -23.74 8.12
N VAL A 47 24.84 -24.38 8.18
CA VAL A 47 25.99 -23.81 8.90
C VAL A 47 26.50 -22.61 8.10
N VAL A 48 26.73 -21.48 8.76
CA VAL A 48 27.30 -20.28 8.14
C VAL A 48 28.81 -20.34 8.28
N ASP A 49 29.48 -20.95 7.30
CA ASP A 49 30.92 -21.25 7.32
C ASP A 49 31.66 -20.81 6.06
N GLY A 50 30.96 -20.19 5.10
CA GLY A 50 31.53 -19.74 3.84
C GLY A 50 31.90 -20.87 2.88
N LYS A 51 31.49 -22.11 3.16
CA LYS A 51 31.77 -23.28 2.32
C LYS A 51 30.52 -23.70 1.55
N CYS A 52 30.64 -23.75 0.23
CA CYS A 52 29.56 -24.22 -0.63
C CYS A 52 29.48 -25.76 -0.62
N GLY A 53 28.90 -26.32 0.45
CA GLY A 53 28.67 -27.75 0.60
C GLY A 53 27.44 -28.26 -0.13
N ALA A 54 27.29 -29.58 -0.21
CA ALA A 54 26.19 -30.25 -0.92
C ALA A 54 24.79 -29.78 -0.47
N LEU A 55 24.61 -29.53 0.83
CA LEU A 55 23.34 -29.04 1.38
C LEU A 55 22.98 -27.64 0.88
N LEU A 56 23.96 -26.74 0.73
CA LEU A 56 23.70 -25.41 0.16
C LEU A 56 23.33 -25.52 -1.32
N VAL A 57 24.03 -26.35 -2.09
CA VAL A 57 23.72 -26.59 -3.52
C VAL A 57 22.30 -27.15 -3.67
N GLN A 58 21.93 -28.13 -2.84
CA GLN A 58 20.58 -28.69 -2.81
C GLN A 58 19.53 -27.60 -2.50
N ARG A 59 19.77 -26.75 -1.49
CA ARG A 59 18.87 -25.64 -1.13
C ARG A 59 18.67 -24.66 -2.28
N ILE A 60 19.73 -24.30 -2.99
CA ILE A 60 19.63 -23.42 -4.16
C ILE A 60 18.79 -24.08 -5.26
N SER A 61 19.04 -25.36 -5.55
CA SER A 61 18.29 -26.12 -6.55
C SER A 61 16.80 -26.19 -6.24
N GLU A 62 16.46 -26.56 -5.00
CA GLU A 62 15.07 -26.67 -4.53
C GLU A 62 14.38 -25.31 -4.57
N TYR A 63 15.06 -24.24 -4.16
CA TYR A 63 14.51 -22.90 -4.19
C TYR A 63 14.23 -22.42 -5.62
N GLN A 64 15.14 -22.66 -6.56
CA GLN A 64 14.93 -22.34 -7.98
C GLN A 64 13.74 -23.11 -8.56
N SER A 65 13.61 -24.40 -8.24
CA SER A 65 12.48 -25.22 -8.69
C SER A 65 11.16 -24.72 -8.08
N ASN A 66 11.10 -24.62 -6.75
CA ASN A 66 9.85 -24.46 -6.01
C ASN A 66 9.37 -23.01 -5.92
N CYS A 67 10.30 -22.04 -5.87
CA CYS A 67 9.97 -20.63 -5.67
C CYS A 67 10.05 -19.82 -6.97
N LEU A 68 10.77 -20.30 -7.99
CA LEU A 68 10.95 -19.60 -9.27
C LEU A 68 10.42 -20.37 -10.48
N ASN A 69 9.88 -21.58 -10.29
CA ASN A 69 9.37 -22.47 -11.33
C ASN A 69 10.42 -22.75 -12.43
N VAL A 70 11.70 -22.88 -12.05
CA VAL A 70 12.78 -23.23 -12.99
C VAL A 70 12.73 -24.73 -13.28
N SER A 71 12.50 -25.10 -14.53
CA SER A 71 12.35 -26.51 -14.94
C SER A 71 13.63 -27.33 -14.91
N LYS A 72 14.80 -26.68 -15.01
CA LYS A 72 16.13 -27.28 -14.89
C LYS A 72 17.02 -26.40 -14.00
N PRO A 73 16.91 -26.52 -12.67
CA PRO A 73 17.72 -25.72 -11.76
C PRO A 73 19.21 -26.01 -11.96
N ASP A 74 20.02 -24.96 -12.05
CA ASP A 74 21.47 -25.06 -12.20
C ASP A 74 22.21 -25.06 -10.85
N ALA A 75 21.46 -24.78 -9.77
CA ALA A 75 21.95 -24.60 -8.42
C ALA A 75 23.07 -23.54 -8.33
N VAL A 76 22.92 -22.44 -9.09
CA VAL A 76 23.81 -21.27 -9.07
C VAL A 76 23.01 -19.99 -8.81
N ILE A 77 23.56 -19.12 -7.96
CA ILE A 77 23.05 -17.77 -7.70
C ILE A 77 24.07 -16.78 -8.23
N ASP A 78 23.71 -16.07 -9.30
CA ASP A 78 24.52 -14.99 -9.85
C ASP A 78 24.28 -13.65 -9.12
N PRO A 79 25.30 -12.78 -9.06
CA PRO A 79 25.14 -11.39 -8.64
C PRO A 79 23.99 -10.72 -9.38
N GLN A 80 23.06 -10.12 -8.63
CA GLN A 80 21.88 -9.42 -9.17
C GLN A 80 20.95 -10.30 -10.04
N GLY A 81 21.15 -11.62 -10.03
CA GLY A 81 20.33 -12.57 -10.76
C GLY A 81 18.94 -12.73 -10.15
N ARG A 82 18.03 -13.34 -10.92
CA ARG A 82 16.64 -13.59 -10.51
C ARG A 82 16.54 -14.30 -9.16
N THR A 83 17.39 -15.31 -8.95
CA THR A 83 17.43 -16.10 -7.71
C THR A 83 17.86 -15.26 -6.52
N PHE A 84 18.90 -14.45 -6.67
CA PHE A 84 19.38 -13.57 -5.61
C PHE A 84 18.32 -12.54 -5.20
N ASN A 85 17.74 -11.85 -6.18
CA ASN A 85 16.75 -10.79 -5.92
C ASN A 85 15.51 -11.32 -5.19
N ARG A 86 15.03 -12.51 -5.58
CA ARG A 86 13.87 -13.13 -4.92
C ARG A 86 14.21 -13.62 -3.52
N LEU A 87 15.37 -14.25 -3.32
CA LEU A 87 15.82 -14.74 -2.02
C LEU A 87 15.98 -13.60 -1.01
N VAL A 88 16.56 -12.47 -1.43
CA VAL A 88 16.66 -11.26 -0.60
C VAL A 88 15.27 -10.72 -0.22
N ALA A 89 14.32 -10.69 -1.16
CA ALA A 89 12.96 -10.24 -0.88
C ALA A 89 12.24 -11.15 0.14
N ASP A 90 12.34 -12.47 -0.03
CA ASP A 90 11.75 -13.45 0.89
C ASP A 90 12.41 -13.39 2.28
N ALA A 91 13.74 -13.24 2.35
CA ALA A 91 14.47 -13.11 3.62
C ALA A 91 14.11 -11.83 4.39
N ARG A 92 13.88 -10.70 3.70
CA ARG A 92 13.36 -9.48 4.33
C ARG A 92 11.97 -9.69 4.93
N LYS A 93 11.11 -10.45 4.26
CA LYS A 93 9.78 -10.81 4.76
C LYS A 93 9.84 -11.78 5.96
N ALA A 94 10.82 -12.67 5.98
CA ALA A 94 10.98 -13.69 7.01
C ALA A 94 11.77 -13.23 8.25
N SER A 95 12.52 -12.13 8.16
CA SER A 95 13.39 -11.68 9.25
C SER A 95 12.62 -11.30 10.51
N PRO A 96 13.17 -11.60 11.71
CA PRO A 96 12.53 -11.30 12.98
C PRO A 96 12.37 -9.80 13.28
N GLU A 97 12.96 -8.87 12.52
CA GLU A 97 12.58 -7.44 12.62
C GLU A 97 11.21 -7.15 11.97
N THR A 98 10.72 -8.03 11.09
CA THR A 98 9.39 -7.99 10.48
C THR A 98 8.39 -8.88 11.22
N GLN A 99 8.87 -9.83 12.06
CA GLN A 99 8.04 -10.80 12.80
C GLN A 99 8.13 -10.69 14.33
N ALA A 100 9.10 -9.96 14.89
CA ALA A 100 9.01 -9.48 16.26
C ALA A 100 7.81 -8.53 16.28
N ALA A 101 6.85 -8.84 17.16
CA ALA A 101 5.68 -8.02 17.41
C ALA A 101 6.06 -6.54 17.31
N GLU A 102 5.56 -5.87 16.27
CA GLU A 102 5.58 -4.42 16.28
C GLU A 102 4.96 -4.00 17.62
N PRO A 103 5.55 -3.02 18.34
CA PRO A 103 4.89 -2.48 19.52
C PRO A 103 3.45 -2.23 19.13
N ASP A 104 2.49 -2.76 19.89
CA ASP A 104 1.07 -2.83 19.51
C ASP A 104 0.69 -1.58 18.73
N ARG A 105 0.68 -1.68 17.39
CA ARG A 105 0.39 -0.55 16.51
C ARG A 105 -1.11 -0.34 16.43
N GLN A 106 -1.90 -1.17 17.12
CA GLN A 106 -3.32 -0.96 17.26
C GLN A 106 -3.60 0.40 17.92
N PRO A 107 -2.98 0.78 19.06
CA PRO A 107 -2.97 2.16 19.56
C PRO A 107 -2.63 3.22 18.50
N TRP A 108 -1.53 3.05 17.75
CA TRP A 108 -1.17 4.01 16.69
C TRP A 108 -2.28 4.14 15.63
N LEU A 109 -3.00 3.06 15.33
CA LEU A 109 -4.11 3.08 14.37
C LEU A 109 -5.37 3.68 14.98
N THR A 110 -5.76 3.29 16.20
CA THR A 110 -7.06 3.59 16.80
C THR A 110 -7.11 4.88 17.61
N GLU A 111 -5.98 5.42 18.02
CA GLU A 111 -5.95 6.69 18.76
C GLU A 111 -6.01 7.91 17.81
N PRO A 112 -6.74 8.97 18.15
CA PRO A 112 -6.73 10.20 17.37
C PRO A 112 -5.35 10.86 17.41
N ALA A 113 -4.84 11.25 16.25
CA ALA A 113 -3.59 11.99 16.10
C ALA A 113 -3.80 13.40 15.52
N CYS A 114 -5.06 13.86 15.51
CA CYS A 114 -5.43 15.10 14.86
C CYS A 114 -5.00 16.32 15.69
N ASP A 115 -4.30 17.26 15.05
CA ASP A 115 -3.78 18.50 15.68
C ASP A 115 -4.87 19.57 15.92
N GLY A 116 -6.11 19.31 15.49
CA GLY A 116 -7.25 20.22 15.61
C GLY A 116 -7.65 20.93 14.31
N ALA A 117 -6.79 20.95 13.28
CA ALA A 117 -7.10 21.58 12.00
C ALA A 117 -7.94 20.66 11.08
N VAL A 118 -9.24 20.57 11.38
CA VAL A 118 -10.18 19.65 10.69
C VAL A 118 -10.94 20.27 9.51
N THR A 119 -10.73 21.56 9.23
CA THR A 119 -11.39 22.29 8.14
C THR A 119 -10.36 22.83 7.14
N LEU A 120 -10.78 23.00 5.89
CA LEU A 120 -9.99 23.67 4.85
C LEU A 120 -10.53 25.08 4.65
N THR A 121 -9.60 26.03 4.46
CA THR A 121 -9.90 27.41 4.09
C THR A 121 -9.87 27.60 2.58
N ASP A 122 -10.41 28.71 2.09
CA ASP A 122 -10.30 29.09 0.68
C ASP A 122 -8.84 29.23 0.23
N SER A 123 -7.97 29.67 1.13
CA SER A 123 -6.52 29.76 0.88
C SER A 123 -5.89 28.39 0.66
N ASP A 124 -6.35 27.35 1.36
CA ASP A 124 -5.90 25.97 1.14
C ASP A 124 -6.27 25.49 -0.25
N PHE A 125 -7.52 25.69 -0.67
CA PHE A 125 -7.98 25.32 -2.00
C PHE A 125 -7.28 26.12 -3.10
N GLN A 126 -6.97 27.39 -2.87
CA GLN A 126 -6.20 28.21 -3.80
C GLN A 126 -4.77 27.68 -3.98
N ARG A 127 -4.09 27.32 -2.88
CA ARG A 127 -2.75 26.68 -2.94
C ARG A 127 -2.80 25.35 -3.69
N ALA A 128 -3.82 24.53 -3.44
CA ALA A 128 -3.98 23.25 -4.13
C ALA A 128 -4.20 23.44 -5.64
N ALA A 129 -5.01 24.43 -6.04
CA ALA A 129 -5.22 24.76 -7.45
C ALA A 129 -3.92 25.19 -8.13
N THR A 130 -3.16 26.09 -7.49
CA THR A 130 -1.84 26.51 -7.99
C THR A 130 -0.89 25.32 -8.12
N ALA A 131 -0.87 24.40 -7.15
CA ALA A 131 -0.02 23.22 -7.20
C ALA A 131 -0.35 22.25 -8.36
N LEU A 132 -1.64 22.13 -8.74
CA LEU A 132 -2.07 21.35 -9.92
C LEU A 132 -1.89 22.12 -11.25
N GLY A 133 -1.60 23.42 -11.16
CA GLY A 133 -1.27 24.33 -12.25
C GLY A 133 -2.27 25.46 -12.42
N ASN A 134 -1.80 26.64 -12.83
CA ASN A 134 -2.53 27.93 -12.85
C ASN A 134 -3.90 27.95 -13.57
N ALA A 135 -4.19 26.98 -14.46
CA ALA A 135 -5.47 26.86 -15.15
C ALA A 135 -6.53 26.05 -14.38
N VAL A 136 -6.17 25.45 -13.23
CA VAL A 136 -7.10 24.67 -12.39
C VAL A 136 -7.98 25.63 -11.59
N SER A 137 -9.29 25.49 -11.72
CA SER A 137 -10.25 26.26 -10.92
C SER A 137 -10.27 25.81 -9.46
N VAL A 138 -10.25 26.74 -8.50
CA VAL A 138 -10.45 26.44 -7.06
C VAL A 138 -11.74 25.66 -6.82
N ASN A 139 -12.81 26.03 -7.53
CA ASN A 139 -14.12 25.41 -7.37
C ASN A 139 -14.15 23.95 -7.84
N ILE A 140 -13.27 23.51 -8.75
CA ILE A 140 -13.22 22.10 -9.13
C ILE A 140 -12.66 21.23 -8.01
N ILE A 141 -11.71 21.75 -7.21
CA ILE A 141 -11.17 21.04 -6.05
C ILE A 141 -12.20 20.98 -4.93
N LYS A 142 -12.91 22.10 -4.69
CA LYS A 142 -14.07 22.12 -3.78
C LYS A 142 -15.18 21.16 -4.23
N ALA A 143 -15.38 21.00 -5.54
CA ALA A 143 -16.34 20.04 -6.07
C ALA A 143 -15.94 18.59 -5.71
N PHE A 144 -14.65 18.22 -5.82
CA PHE A 144 -14.19 16.90 -5.37
C PHE A 144 -14.50 16.68 -3.88
N ALA A 145 -14.13 17.62 -3.02
CA ALA A 145 -14.46 17.55 -1.59
C ALA A 145 -15.99 17.43 -1.37
N THR A 146 -16.78 18.15 -2.16
CA THR A 146 -18.25 18.10 -2.08
C THR A 146 -18.79 16.71 -2.46
N VAL A 147 -18.30 16.11 -3.53
CA VAL A 147 -18.77 14.79 -3.99
C VAL A 147 -18.33 13.69 -3.03
N GLU A 148 -17.10 13.75 -2.50
CA GLU A 148 -16.53 12.70 -1.65
C GLU A 148 -17.03 12.75 -0.20
N SER A 149 -17.12 13.94 0.39
CA SER A 149 -17.48 14.08 1.80
C SER A 149 -18.81 14.81 2.04
N GLY A 150 -19.49 15.28 0.98
CA GLY A 150 -20.60 16.22 1.11
C GLY A 150 -20.12 17.63 1.48
N GLY A 151 -18.84 17.94 1.29
CA GLY A 151 -18.21 19.21 1.69
C GLY A 151 -17.95 19.29 3.20
N ARG A 152 -18.14 18.17 3.92
CA ARG A 152 -17.88 18.06 5.35
C ARG A 152 -16.39 17.82 5.60
N SER A 153 -15.98 18.00 6.86
CA SER A 153 -14.66 17.59 7.32
C SER A 153 -14.38 16.13 6.95
N GLY A 154 -13.13 15.86 6.59
CA GLY A 154 -12.64 14.48 6.47
C GLY A 154 -12.42 13.80 7.80
N PHE A 155 -12.77 14.42 8.92
CA PHE A 155 -12.73 13.87 10.27
C PHE A 155 -14.13 13.70 10.83
N GLY A 156 -14.37 12.57 11.51
CA GLY A 156 -15.56 12.35 12.32
C GLY A 156 -15.47 13.02 13.70
N PRO A 157 -16.52 12.91 14.54
CA PRO A 157 -16.57 13.53 15.86
C PRO A 157 -15.43 13.12 16.81
N ALA A 158 -14.92 11.91 16.65
CA ALA A 158 -13.78 11.39 17.42
C ALA A 158 -12.41 11.93 16.95
N LYS A 159 -12.37 12.92 16.05
CA LYS A 159 -11.16 13.42 15.38
C LYS A 159 -10.35 12.31 14.68
N MET A 160 -11.06 11.28 14.23
CA MET A 160 -10.55 10.21 13.39
C MET A 160 -10.93 10.47 11.95
N PRO A 161 -10.07 10.15 10.95
CA PRO A 161 -10.46 10.33 9.56
C PRO A 161 -11.69 9.47 9.22
N VAL A 162 -12.52 10.00 8.33
CA VAL A 162 -13.61 9.24 7.73
C VAL A 162 -12.99 8.21 6.80
N ILE A 163 -13.40 6.94 6.93
CA ILE A 163 -12.87 5.84 6.14
C ILE A 163 -13.97 5.00 5.50
N ALA A 164 -13.61 4.27 4.43
CA ALA A 164 -14.36 3.13 3.93
C ALA A 164 -13.40 1.99 3.57
N TYR A 165 -13.73 0.77 4.01
CA TYR A 165 -12.95 -0.44 3.81
C TYR A 165 -13.42 -1.22 2.58
N GLU A 166 -12.47 -1.62 1.73
CA GLU A 166 -12.69 -2.33 0.48
C GLU A 166 -12.16 -3.77 0.56
N GLY A 167 -13.00 -4.71 1.01
CA GLY A 167 -12.56 -6.10 1.21
C GLY A 167 -12.08 -6.82 -0.05
N HIS A 168 -12.50 -6.38 -1.23
CA HIS A 168 -11.98 -6.89 -2.51
C HIS A 168 -10.54 -6.44 -2.81
N LEU A 169 -10.13 -5.28 -2.30
CA LEU A 169 -8.74 -4.84 -2.34
C LEU A 169 -7.92 -5.56 -1.28
N PHE A 170 -8.48 -5.80 -0.10
CA PHE A 170 -7.78 -6.59 0.92
C PHE A 170 -7.52 -8.01 0.43
N ARG A 171 -8.51 -8.61 -0.23
CA ARG A 171 -8.37 -9.85 -0.97
C ARG A 171 -7.25 -9.81 -2.01
N LYS A 172 -7.15 -8.73 -2.79
CA LYS A 172 -6.09 -8.54 -3.79
C LYS A 172 -4.71 -8.48 -3.13
N TYR A 173 -4.54 -7.65 -2.11
CA TYR A 173 -3.24 -7.39 -1.47
C TYR A 173 -2.79 -8.50 -0.52
N THR A 174 -3.70 -9.34 -0.04
CA THR A 174 -3.39 -10.56 0.73
C THR A 174 -3.35 -11.81 -0.14
N GLU A 175 -3.43 -11.67 -1.47
CA GLU A 175 -3.38 -12.77 -2.43
C GLU A 175 -4.41 -13.87 -2.11
N ARG A 176 -5.62 -13.46 -1.70
CA ARG A 176 -6.76 -14.33 -1.34
C ARG A 176 -6.53 -15.21 -0.10
N LYS A 177 -5.47 -14.97 0.68
CA LYS A 177 -5.12 -15.75 1.87
C LYS A 177 -6.27 -15.89 2.88
N TYR A 178 -7.12 -14.87 2.98
CA TYR A 178 -8.17 -14.80 4.00
C TYR A 178 -9.60 -15.03 3.47
N ASP A 179 -9.77 -15.41 2.21
CA ASP A 179 -11.11 -15.63 1.61
C ASP A 179 -11.97 -16.61 2.41
N ARG A 180 -11.38 -17.74 2.84
CA ARG A 180 -12.10 -18.79 3.55
C ARG A 180 -12.29 -18.49 5.03
N SER A 181 -11.28 -17.91 5.69
CA SER A 181 -11.29 -17.68 7.14
C SER A 181 -11.99 -16.38 7.54
N HIS A 182 -12.00 -15.38 6.66
CA HIS A 182 -12.56 -14.05 6.95
C HIS A 182 -13.35 -13.51 5.74
N PRO A 183 -14.47 -14.15 5.35
CA PRO A 183 -15.23 -13.80 4.14
C PRO A 183 -15.88 -12.39 4.21
N LEU A 184 -15.97 -11.78 5.39
CA LEU A 184 -16.38 -10.38 5.53
C LEU A 184 -15.22 -9.39 5.31
N LEU A 185 -13.97 -9.82 5.45
CA LEU A 185 -12.80 -8.96 5.24
C LEU A 185 -12.16 -9.18 3.86
N SER A 186 -12.31 -10.36 3.28
CA SER A 186 -11.72 -10.77 2.00
C SER A 186 -12.81 -11.41 1.12
N TYR A 187 -13.26 -10.68 0.09
CA TYR A 187 -14.33 -11.15 -0.81
C TYR A 187 -14.15 -10.59 -2.24
N PRO A 188 -14.63 -11.27 -3.29
CA PRO A 188 -14.55 -10.73 -4.66
C PRO A 188 -15.41 -9.47 -4.82
N TYR A 189 -14.99 -8.57 -5.71
CA TYR A 189 -15.86 -7.50 -6.19
C TYR A 189 -16.96 -8.10 -7.06
N VAL A 190 -18.22 -7.81 -6.74
CA VAL A 190 -19.40 -8.25 -7.51
C VAL A 190 -20.11 -7.04 -8.08
N GLU A 191 -20.44 -6.08 -7.21
CA GLU A 191 -21.12 -4.84 -7.55
C GLU A 191 -20.63 -3.70 -6.64
N LYS A 192 -20.82 -2.46 -7.11
CA LYS A 192 -20.52 -1.26 -6.35
C LYS A 192 -21.38 -1.20 -5.09
N ALA A 193 -20.72 -1.00 -3.94
CA ALA A 193 -21.36 -0.95 -2.63
C ALA A 193 -22.26 -2.17 -2.35
N GLY A 194 -21.84 -3.39 -2.71
CA GLY A 194 -22.57 -4.64 -2.46
C GLY A 194 -22.74 -5.01 -0.97
N PRO A 195 -23.40 -6.15 -0.66
CA PRO A 195 -23.80 -6.50 0.70
C PRO A 195 -22.66 -6.50 1.73
N GLN A 196 -21.51 -7.11 1.41
CA GLN A 196 -20.35 -7.16 2.30
C GLN A 196 -19.77 -5.76 2.53
N TRP A 197 -19.69 -4.94 1.48
CA TRP A 197 -19.24 -3.55 1.60
C TRP A 197 -20.17 -2.74 2.51
N ARG A 198 -21.50 -2.88 2.33
CA ARG A 198 -22.50 -2.19 3.18
C ARG A 198 -22.42 -2.66 4.64
N ALA A 199 -22.15 -3.95 4.86
CA ALA A 199 -21.94 -4.48 6.20
C ALA A 199 -20.70 -3.86 6.86
N ASN A 200 -19.58 -3.80 6.15
CA ASN A 200 -18.32 -3.25 6.65
C ASN A 200 -18.35 -1.72 6.85
N ASN A 201 -19.12 -1.01 6.03
CA ASN A 201 -19.11 0.45 5.97
C ASN A 201 -20.44 1.09 6.41
N LYS A 202 -21.24 0.37 7.22
CA LYS A 202 -22.55 0.84 7.69
C LYS A 202 -22.48 2.21 8.37
N ASN A 203 -21.44 2.43 9.15
CA ASN A 203 -21.10 3.69 9.80
C ASN A 203 -19.60 3.69 10.14
N GLN A 204 -19.09 4.81 10.64
CA GLN A 204 -17.67 4.95 10.94
C GLN A 204 -17.21 4.00 12.07
N THR A 205 -18.02 3.75 13.09
CA THR A 205 -17.67 2.78 14.14
C THR A 205 -17.45 1.38 13.55
N THR A 206 -18.35 0.93 12.66
CA THR A 206 -18.21 -0.37 11.98
C THR A 206 -17.04 -0.39 11.01
N ALA A 207 -16.81 0.68 10.24
CA ALA A 207 -15.69 0.77 9.32
C ALA A 207 -14.34 0.70 10.04
N TRP A 208 -14.19 1.42 11.16
CA TRP A 208 -12.98 1.36 12.00
C TRP A 208 -12.79 -0.01 12.66
N ALA A 209 -13.86 -0.63 13.18
CA ALA A 209 -13.77 -2.00 13.71
C ALA A 209 -13.37 -3.02 12.64
N THR A 210 -13.90 -2.88 11.41
CA THR A 210 -13.54 -3.71 10.26
C THR A 210 -12.07 -3.54 9.89
N LEU A 211 -11.59 -2.28 9.81
CA LEU A 211 -10.19 -1.99 9.54
C LEU A 211 -9.28 -2.59 10.61
N VAL A 212 -9.61 -2.46 11.90
CA VAL A 212 -8.83 -3.05 12.99
C VAL A 212 -8.77 -4.57 12.86
N ALA A 213 -9.88 -5.23 12.52
CA ALA A 213 -9.90 -6.68 12.30
C ALA A 213 -9.00 -7.09 11.12
N ALA A 214 -9.03 -6.36 10.00
CA ALA A 214 -8.16 -6.61 8.86
C ALA A 214 -6.68 -6.31 9.19
N TYR A 215 -6.41 -5.24 9.94
CA TYR A 215 -5.07 -4.81 10.33
C TYR A 215 -4.36 -5.87 11.19
N ARG A 216 -5.09 -6.57 12.06
CA ARG A 216 -4.57 -7.70 12.85
C ARG A 216 -4.10 -8.88 12.00
N LEU A 217 -4.62 -9.01 10.78
CA LEU A 217 -4.27 -10.09 9.85
C LEU A 217 -3.13 -9.70 8.91
N ASP A 218 -3.19 -8.48 8.38
CA ASP A 218 -2.16 -7.91 7.51
C ASP A 218 -2.23 -6.37 7.56
N PRO A 219 -1.37 -5.71 8.36
CA PRO A 219 -1.37 -4.26 8.54
C PRO A 219 -1.32 -3.47 7.23
N ALA A 220 -0.34 -3.76 6.37
CA ALA A 220 -0.13 -2.99 5.15
C ALA A 220 -1.29 -3.20 4.16
N ALA A 221 -1.74 -4.44 3.96
CA ALA A 221 -2.87 -4.72 3.08
C ALA A 221 -4.16 -4.06 3.59
N ALA A 222 -4.40 -4.05 4.90
CA ALA A 222 -5.59 -3.42 5.49
C ALA A 222 -5.61 -1.91 5.23
N LEU A 223 -4.49 -1.22 5.48
CA LEU A 223 -4.38 0.21 5.23
C LEU A 223 -4.48 0.55 3.73
N MET A 224 -3.86 -0.26 2.86
CA MET A 224 -3.94 -0.10 1.41
C MET A 224 -5.37 -0.29 0.87
N SER A 225 -6.18 -1.07 1.57
CA SER A 225 -7.55 -1.44 1.19
C SER A 225 -8.61 -0.53 1.80
N THR A 226 -8.20 0.64 2.31
CA THR A 226 -9.11 1.60 2.93
C THR A 226 -8.97 2.95 2.25
N SER A 227 -10.08 3.64 2.01
CA SER A 227 -10.12 5.05 1.60
C SER A 227 -10.07 5.96 2.82
N TRP A 228 -9.45 7.13 2.67
CA TRP A 228 -9.15 8.00 3.82
C TRP A 228 -9.55 9.46 3.60
N GLY A 229 -10.19 10.03 4.62
CA GLY A 229 -10.37 11.46 4.78
C GLY A 229 -11.31 12.11 3.77
N MET A 230 -11.18 13.43 3.63
CA MET A 230 -12.11 14.28 2.88
C MET A 230 -12.26 13.90 1.41
N PHE A 231 -11.18 13.43 0.79
CA PHE A 231 -11.12 13.11 -0.64
C PHE A 231 -11.21 11.61 -0.91
N GLN A 232 -11.39 10.79 0.14
CA GLN A 232 -11.51 9.33 0.06
C GLN A 232 -10.42 8.66 -0.80
N ILE A 233 -9.18 9.15 -0.71
CA ILE A 233 -8.07 8.55 -1.45
C ILE A 233 -7.77 7.17 -0.88
N MET A 234 -7.73 6.17 -1.75
CA MET A 234 -7.39 4.79 -1.39
C MET A 234 -5.93 4.67 -0.92
N GLY A 235 -5.70 3.92 0.16
CA GLY A 235 -4.38 3.76 0.76
C GLY A 235 -3.35 3.13 -0.18
N PHE A 236 -3.75 2.28 -1.13
CA PHE A 236 -2.82 1.74 -2.13
C PHE A 236 -2.20 2.81 -3.05
N ASN A 237 -2.76 4.03 -3.08
CA ASN A 237 -2.21 5.17 -3.82
C ASN A 237 -1.14 5.94 -3.03
N PHE A 238 -0.68 5.47 -1.86
CA PHE A 238 0.28 6.20 -1.00
C PHE A 238 1.50 6.76 -1.77
N ALA A 239 2.09 5.97 -2.67
CA ALA A 239 3.24 6.38 -3.46
C ALA A 239 2.87 7.47 -4.49
N ALA A 240 1.69 7.37 -5.11
CA ALA A 240 1.16 8.41 -5.99
C ALA A 240 0.87 9.71 -5.22
N CYS A 241 0.50 9.61 -3.94
CA CYS A 241 0.35 10.76 -3.04
C CYS A 241 1.68 11.35 -2.55
N GLY A 242 2.82 10.71 -2.85
CA GLY A 242 4.15 11.18 -2.47
C GLY A 242 4.66 10.66 -1.13
N TYR A 243 4.09 9.58 -0.60
CA TYR A 243 4.55 8.94 0.64
C TYR A 243 5.40 7.69 0.33
N THR A 244 6.36 7.39 1.21
CA THR A 244 7.24 6.23 1.08
C THR A 244 6.51 4.93 1.44
N THR A 245 5.65 4.98 2.44
CA THR A 245 4.86 3.82 2.90
C THR A 245 3.39 4.18 3.10
N VAL A 246 2.53 3.16 3.14
CA VAL A 246 1.11 3.35 3.49
C VAL A 246 0.94 3.83 4.93
N PHE A 247 1.87 3.52 5.84
CA PHE A 247 1.86 3.98 7.23
C PHE A 247 2.12 5.49 7.32
N ASP A 248 3.05 6.01 6.51
CA ASP A 248 3.32 7.45 6.42
C ASP A 248 2.09 8.19 5.87
N PHE A 249 1.46 7.60 4.83
CA PHE A 249 0.22 8.12 4.27
C PHE A 249 -0.90 8.18 5.33
N VAL A 250 -1.15 7.09 6.04
CA VAL A 250 -2.19 7.04 7.08
C VAL A 250 -1.89 7.99 8.23
N THR A 251 -0.62 8.09 8.66
CA THR A 251 -0.19 9.08 9.65
C THR A 251 -0.60 10.49 9.21
N ALA A 252 -0.29 10.86 7.97
CA ALA A 252 -0.67 12.16 7.43
C ALA A 252 -2.20 12.34 7.32
N MET A 253 -2.95 11.30 6.93
CA MET A 253 -4.42 11.37 6.86
C MET A 253 -5.07 11.60 8.23
N LYS A 254 -4.41 11.15 9.31
CA LYS A 254 -4.84 11.34 10.69
C LYS A 254 -4.44 12.69 11.29
N THR A 255 -3.48 13.42 10.71
CA THR A 255 -2.96 14.68 11.27
C THR A 255 -3.96 15.83 11.14
N ASN A 256 -4.35 16.20 9.91
CA ASN A 256 -5.25 17.33 9.68
C ASN A 256 -5.84 17.33 8.25
N ALA A 257 -6.81 18.22 8.00
CA ALA A 257 -7.47 18.32 6.70
C ALA A 257 -6.53 18.80 5.59
N GLY A 258 -5.54 19.64 5.93
CA GLY A 258 -4.51 20.08 5.00
C GLY A 258 -3.65 18.93 4.46
N CYS A 259 -3.29 17.96 5.30
CA CYS A 259 -2.59 16.75 4.90
C CYS A 259 -3.44 15.87 3.97
N GLN A 260 -4.75 15.77 4.23
CA GLN A 260 -5.70 15.09 3.33
C GLN A 260 -5.76 15.77 1.95
N LEU A 261 -5.82 17.11 1.91
CA LEU A 261 -5.74 17.88 0.67
C LEU A 261 -4.40 17.69 -0.06
N LYS A 262 -3.29 17.67 0.68
CA LYS A 262 -1.95 17.43 0.12
C LYS A 262 -1.87 16.06 -0.56
N ALA A 263 -2.44 15.01 0.04
CA ALA A 263 -2.48 13.69 -0.57
C ALA A 263 -3.33 13.65 -1.85
N PHE A 264 -4.48 14.34 -1.85
CA PHE A 264 -5.29 14.52 -3.06
C PHE A 264 -4.50 15.22 -4.18
N VAL A 265 -3.82 16.32 -3.87
CA VAL A 265 -2.97 17.05 -4.83
C VAL A 265 -1.84 16.17 -5.36
N GLY A 266 -1.18 15.41 -4.49
CA GLY A 266 -0.14 14.45 -4.88
C GLY A 266 -0.67 13.41 -5.85
N PHE A 267 -1.78 12.76 -5.50
CA PHE A 267 -2.46 11.77 -6.34
C PHE A 267 -2.78 12.33 -7.73
N CYS A 268 -3.44 13.50 -7.79
CA CYS A 268 -3.77 14.15 -9.05
C CYS A 268 -2.52 14.47 -9.86
N SER A 269 -1.50 15.07 -9.23
CA SER A 269 -0.23 15.47 -9.89
C SER A 269 0.51 14.30 -10.53
N LYS A 270 0.38 13.08 -9.98
CA LYS A 270 0.99 11.87 -10.55
C LYS A 270 0.21 11.27 -11.73
N ASN A 271 -0.95 11.82 -12.07
CA ASN A 271 -1.74 11.42 -13.23
C ASN A 271 -1.93 12.63 -14.18
N PRO A 272 -1.02 12.85 -15.15
CA PRO A 272 -1.11 13.98 -16.07
C PRO A 272 -2.42 14.05 -16.86
N ALA A 273 -3.01 12.89 -17.17
CA ALA A 273 -4.29 12.82 -17.87
C ALA A 273 -5.46 13.26 -16.98
N LEU A 274 -5.41 12.96 -15.67
CA LEU A 274 -6.37 13.48 -14.70
C LEU A 274 -6.20 15.00 -14.54
N VAL A 275 -4.97 15.51 -14.42
CA VAL A 275 -4.72 16.96 -14.38
C VAL A 275 -5.24 17.65 -15.63
N LYS A 276 -5.04 17.06 -16.81
CA LYS A 276 -5.60 17.58 -18.07
C LYS A 276 -7.13 17.61 -18.02
N ALA A 277 -7.76 16.53 -17.56
CA ALA A 277 -9.22 16.47 -17.43
C ALA A 277 -9.75 17.54 -16.46
N ILE A 278 -9.09 17.73 -15.31
CA ILE A 278 -9.41 18.76 -14.33
C ILE A 278 -9.32 20.17 -14.94
N LYS A 279 -8.24 20.48 -15.67
CA LYS A 279 -8.06 21.79 -16.34
C LYS A 279 -9.13 22.05 -17.38
N ASN A 280 -9.50 21.03 -18.14
CA ASN A 280 -10.48 21.13 -19.21
C ASN A 280 -11.93 20.98 -18.71
N LYS A 281 -12.15 20.74 -17.41
CA LYS A 281 -13.46 20.37 -16.83
C LYS A 281 -14.10 19.18 -17.56
N ASP A 282 -13.28 18.23 -18.01
CA ASP A 282 -13.72 16.97 -18.59
C ASP A 282 -14.16 16.03 -17.46
N TYR A 283 -15.43 16.14 -17.06
CA TYR A 283 -15.98 15.43 -15.91
C TYR A 283 -15.98 13.91 -16.09
N VAL A 284 -16.20 13.42 -17.31
CA VAL A 284 -16.09 12.00 -17.64
C VAL A 284 -14.65 11.53 -17.47
N GLY A 285 -13.70 12.29 -18.02
CA GLY A 285 -12.28 12.00 -17.89
C GLY A 285 -11.78 12.06 -16.45
N MET A 286 -12.33 12.94 -15.63
CA MET A 286 -12.08 13.00 -14.19
C MET A 286 -12.60 11.76 -13.48
N ALA A 287 -13.88 11.42 -13.69
CA ALA A 287 -14.55 10.29 -13.05
C ALA A 287 -13.83 8.96 -13.35
N ALA A 288 -13.53 8.69 -14.62
CA ALA A 288 -12.86 7.46 -15.05
C ALA A 288 -11.46 7.28 -14.45
N ARG A 289 -10.73 8.39 -14.23
CA ARG A 289 -9.36 8.36 -13.72
C ARG A 289 -9.29 8.40 -12.19
N TYR A 290 -10.30 8.97 -11.54
CA TYR A 290 -10.37 9.06 -10.09
C TYR A 290 -10.98 7.80 -9.47
N ASN A 291 -12.07 7.28 -10.05
CA ASN A 291 -12.83 6.14 -9.52
C ASN A 291 -12.68 4.85 -10.34
N GLY A 292 -11.98 4.89 -11.48
CA GLY A 292 -11.88 3.75 -12.40
C GLY A 292 -13.08 3.63 -13.34
N ALA A 293 -13.14 2.53 -14.10
CA ALA A 293 -14.14 2.34 -15.16
C ALA A 293 -15.59 2.28 -14.64
N ASP A 294 -15.81 1.82 -13.40
CA ASP A 294 -17.13 1.71 -12.76
C ASP A 294 -17.46 2.96 -11.91
N TYR A 295 -17.18 4.15 -12.46
CA TYR A 295 -17.35 5.41 -11.73
C TYR A 295 -18.82 5.76 -11.49
N GLY A 296 -19.77 5.12 -12.18
CA GLY A 296 -21.21 5.36 -12.03
C GLY A 296 -21.61 6.76 -12.49
N ASP A 297 -22.26 7.54 -11.64
CA ASP A 297 -22.75 8.90 -11.91
C ASP A 297 -21.78 9.99 -11.44
N TYR A 298 -20.54 9.63 -11.12
CA TYR A 298 -19.57 10.53 -10.51
C TYR A 298 -19.28 11.77 -11.37
N ASP A 299 -19.23 11.62 -12.69
CA ASP A 299 -19.09 12.70 -13.68
C ASP A 299 -20.22 13.74 -13.55
N LYS A 300 -21.46 13.29 -13.43
CA LYS A 300 -22.63 14.17 -13.25
C LYS A 300 -22.61 14.85 -11.89
N ARG A 301 -22.20 14.13 -10.85
CA ARG A 301 -22.11 14.64 -9.47
C ARG A 301 -21.04 15.73 -9.36
N ILE A 302 -19.86 15.51 -9.94
CA ILE A 302 -18.77 16.49 -9.91
C ILE A 302 -19.13 17.74 -10.73
N GLN A 303 -19.78 17.57 -11.89
CA GLN A 303 -20.31 18.68 -12.68
C GLN A 303 -21.31 19.51 -11.88
N THR A 304 -22.32 18.85 -11.30
CA THR A 304 -23.38 19.51 -10.52
C THR A 304 -22.80 20.29 -9.33
N ALA A 305 -21.85 19.68 -8.61
CA ALA A 305 -21.18 20.34 -7.50
C ALA A 305 -20.36 21.56 -7.94
N PHE A 306 -19.62 21.44 -9.05
CA PHE A 306 -18.86 22.55 -9.62
C PHE A 306 -19.75 23.72 -10.03
N GLU A 307 -20.82 23.45 -10.79
CA GLU A 307 -21.75 24.48 -11.25
C GLU A 307 -22.46 25.18 -10.08
N ALA A 308 -22.82 24.44 -9.04
CA ALA A 308 -23.41 25.02 -7.83
C ALA A 308 -22.45 25.97 -7.10
N LEU A 309 -21.14 25.68 -7.11
CA LEU A 309 -20.11 26.54 -6.53
C LEU A 309 -19.83 27.79 -7.39
N GLU A 310 -19.94 27.68 -8.71
CA GLU A 310 -19.82 28.84 -9.61
C GLU A 310 -20.98 29.82 -9.47
N ARG A 311 -22.20 29.34 -9.20
CA ARG A 311 -23.39 30.19 -8.98
C ARG A 311 -23.41 30.97 -7.67
N LYS A 312 -22.56 30.60 -6.70
CA LYS A 312 -22.47 31.24 -5.37
C LYS A 312 -21.45 32.38 -5.32
N LYS A 313 -20.88 32.77 -6.46
CA LYS A 313 -19.97 33.91 -6.58
C LYS A 313 -20.70 35.24 -6.53
#